data_AF-C5LG16-F1
#
_entry.id   AF-C5LG16-F1
#
_cell.length_a   1.000
_cell.length_b   1.000
_cell.length_c   1.000
_cell.angle_alpha   90.00
_cell.angle_beta   90.00
_cell.angle_gamma   90.00
#
_symmetry.space_group_name_H-M   'P 1'
#
loop_
_entity.id
_entity.type
_entity.pdbx_description
1 polymer ?
#
loop_
_entity_poly.entity_id
_entity_poly.type
_entity_poly.pdbx_seq_one_letter_code
_entity_poly.pdbx_strand_id
1 'polypeptide(L)'
;MDPWVKDVMKNDGEGFHISVDGTFKTSPTHWAQQFTVMVRFDCGRMFPLFYAILPRKNGNTYERFFAAIEGSLTQDVGSCMMDFEYAVRKAFEGVFGKGKVVLCYFHFCQNIRRKFESLIRKPVASKEQQALREEVYYDILALPFLPLDLVDLGMDFICDKLSGDDVVFF
;
A
#
# COMPACT_ATOMS: atom_id res chain seq x y z
N MET A 1 17.19 25.36 -4.33
CA MET A 1 17.09 23.88 -4.40
C MET A 1 18.43 23.35 -4.86
N ASP A 2 18.96 22.33 -4.18
CA ASP A 2 20.29 21.79 -4.41
C ASP A 2 20.39 21.17 -5.83
N PRO A 3 21.48 21.35 -6.58
CA PRO A 3 21.58 20.92 -7.98
C PRO A 3 21.34 19.42 -8.21
N TRP A 4 21.67 18.57 -7.22
CA TRP A 4 21.52 17.12 -7.32
C TRP A 4 20.06 16.65 -7.35
N VAL A 5 19.12 17.44 -6.83
CA VAL A 5 17.68 17.12 -6.87
C VAL A 5 17.14 17.15 -8.32
N LYS A 6 17.80 17.89 -9.22
CA LYS A 6 17.37 18.04 -10.62
C LYS A 6 17.83 16.89 -11.53
N ASP A 7 18.94 16.23 -11.21
CA ASP A 7 19.57 15.19 -12.05
C ASP A 7 19.05 13.77 -11.78
N VAL A 8 18.22 13.63 -10.75
CA VAL A 8 17.82 12.35 -10.13
C VAL A 8 16.48 11.82 -10.65
N MET A 9 15.81 12.62 -11.46
CA MET A 9 14.36 12.64 -11.56
C MET A 9 13.94 12.57 -13.03
N LYS A 10 14.13 11.41 -13.68
CA LYS A 10 13.64 11.22 -15.04
C LYS A 10 12.27 10.57 -15.03
N ASN A 11 11.40 11.33 -15.67
CA ASN A 11 9.98 11.15 -15.85
C ASN A 11 9.75 10.19 -17.02
N ASP A 12 8.88 9.20 -16.83
CA ASP A 12 8.29 8.41 -17.92
C ASP A 12 7.25 9.24 -18.72
N GLY A 13 7.27 10.57 -18.58
CA GLY A 13 6.29 11.52 -19.11
C GLY A 13 5.07 11.75 -18.20
N GLU A 14 4.91 11.01 -17.10
CA GLU A 14 3.69 11.03 -16.27
C GLU A 14 3.78 11.79 -14.93
N GLY A 15 4.95 12.27 -14.51
CA GLY A 15 5.19 12.93 -13.20
C GLY A 15 5.93 12.02 -12.20
N PHE A 16 6.28 12.56 -11.02
CA PHE A 16 7.00 11.79 -10.00
C PHE A 16 6.22 10.58 -9.50
N HIS A 17 6.92 9.45 -9.35
CA HIS A 17 6.45 8.36 -8.51
C HIS A 17 6.98 8.54 -7.09
N ILE A 18 6.07 8.81 -6.16
CA ILE A 18 6.37 8.85 -4.73
C ILE A 18 5.81 7.61 -4.03
N SER A 19 6.35 7.29 -2.86
CA SER A 19 5.74 6.35 -1.93
C SER A 19 5.60 7.00 -0.56
N VAL A 20 4.51 6.73 0.13
CA VAL A 20 4.24 7.28 1.45
C VAL A 20 3.95 6.18 2.46
N ASP A 21 4.44 6.37 3.68
CA ASP A 21 4.25 5.41 4.76
C ASP A 21 4.22 6.08 6.14
N GLY A 22 3.32 5.59 7.00
CA GLY A 22 3.14 6.06 8.37
C GLY A 22 3.74 5.09 9.40
N THR A 23 4.74 5.55 10.16
CA THR A 23 5.36 4.78 11.25
C THR A 23 4.86 5.24 12.61
N PHE A 24 4.17 4.35 13.33
CA PHE A 24 3.52 4.68 14.61
C PHE A 24 4.44 4.47 15.82
N LYS A 25 5.17 3.34 15.85
CA LYS A 25 5.93 2.89 17.03
C LYS A 25 7.08 3.82 17.41
N THR A 26 7.58 4.60 16.45
CA THR A 26 8.70 5.54 16.62
C THR A 26 8.25 6.99 16.69
N SER A 27 6.93 7.26 16.76
CA SER A 27 6.43 8.63 16.85
C SER A 27 6.76 9.23 18.22
N PRO A 28 7.25 10.49 18.29
CA PRO A 28 7.47 11.18 19.55
C PRO A 28 6.21 11.27 20.40
N THR A 29 6.37 11.31 21.72
CA THR A 29 5.27 11.52 22.67
C THR A 29 4.43 12.73 22.24
N HIS A 30 3.10 12.59 22.29
CA HIS A 30 2.07 13.55 21.84
C HIS A 30 1.78 13.61 20.33
N TRP A 31 2.47 12.84 19.51
CA TRP A 31 2.20 12.74 18.08
C TRP A 31 1.64 11.37 17.71
N ALA A 32 0.86 11.32 16.63
CA ALA A 32 0.16 10.11 16.24
C ALA A 32 1.03 9.19 15.35
N GLN A 33 1.91 9.77 14.54
CA GLN A 33 2.81 9.05 13.64
C GLN A 33 3.97 9.93 13.15
N GLN A 34 5.05 9.29 12.77
CA GLN A 34 5.97 9.83 11.77
C GLN A 34 5.46 9.42 10.39
N PHE A 35 5.46 10.33 9.42
CA PHE A 35 5.03 10.07 8.06
C PHE A 35 6.18 10.40 7.11
N THR A 36 6.48 9.47 6.20
CA THR A 36 7.64 9.57 5.30
C THR A 36 7.15 9.62 3.87
N VAL A 37 7.75 10.50 3.06
CA VAL A 37 7.60 10.51 1.60
C VAL A 37 8.93 10.11 0.99
N MET A 38 8.90 9.10 0.16
CA MET A 38 10.05 8.61 -0.59
C MET A 38 9.80 8.83 -2.07
N VAL A 39 10.87 9.04 -2.83
CA VAL A 39 10.82 9.13 -4.29
C VAL A 39 11.62 7.99 -4.90
N ARG A 40 11.12 7.45 -6.02
CA ARG A 40 11.81 6.41 -6.80
C ARG A 40 12.77 7.05 -7.80
N PHE A 41 14.00 6.54 -7.81
CA PHE A 41 15.02 6.92 -8.78
C PHE A 41 15.05 5.90 -9.93
N ASP A 42 15.58 6.28 -11.09
CA ASP A 42 15.71 5.43 -12.29
C ASP A 42 16.44 4.11 -12.01
N CYS A 43 17.38 4.12 -11.06
CA CYS A 43 18.10 2.92 -10.63
C CYS A 43 17.24 1.94 -9.80
N GLY A 44 15.95 2.22 -9.63
CA GLY A 44 14.99 1.42 -8.87
C GLY A 44 15.05 1.62 -7.36
N ARG A 45 15.92 2.50 -6.86
CA ARG A 45 16.06 2.77 -5.42
C ARG A 45 15.07 3.83 -4.95
N MET A 46 14.61 3.68 -3.71
CA MET A 46 13.77 4.66 -3.02
C MET A 46 14.62 5.49 -2.07
N PHE A 47 14.44 6.81 -2.10
CA PHE A 47 15.09 7.71 -1.14
C PHE A 47 14.06 8.59 -0.44
N PRO A 48 14.21 8.82 0.87
CA PRO A 48 13.31 9.70 1.60
C PRO A 48 13.53 11.15 1.18
N LEU A 49 12.45 11.81 0.79
CA LEU A 49 12.42 13.21 0.38
C LEU A 49 11.88 14.10 1.51
N PHE A 50 10.84 13.65 2.21
CA PHE A 50 10.25 14.37 3.32
C PHE A 50 9.97 13.45 4.51
N TYR A 51 10.14 14.01 5.69
CA TYR A 51 9.66 13.43 6.95
C TYR A 51 8.78 14.46 7.63
N ALA A 52 7.64 14.03 8.15
CA ALA A 52 6.80 14.84 9.01
C ALA A 52 6.39 14.06 10.26
N ILE A 53 6.22 14.78 11.36
CA ILE A 53 5.55 14.24 12.53
C ILE A 53 4.12 14.76 12.47
N LEU A 54 3.14 13.86 12.43
CA LEU A 54 1.73 14.20 12.23
C LEU A 54 0.94 14.03 13.54
N PRO A 55 0.12 15.02 13.94
CA PRO A 55 -0.52 15.01 15.25
C PRO A 55 -1.74 14.08 15.28
N ARG A 56 -2.28 13.71 14.09
CA ARG A 56 -3.48 12.90 13.92
C ARG A 56 -3.38 12.04 12.66
N LYS A 57 -4.22 11.00 12.60
CA LYS A 57 -4.37 10.10 11.45
C LYS A 57 -5.74 10.31 10.81
N ASN A 58 -5.92 11.46 10.16
CA ASN A 58 -7.20 11.85 9.57
C ASN A 58 -7.00 12.71 8.32
N GLY A 59 -8.05 12.79 7.49
CA GLY A 59 -8.03 13.46 6.19
C GLY A 59 -7.46 14.87 6.25
N ASN A 60 -8.00 15.74 7.12
CA ASN A 60 -7.54 17.13 7.26
C ASN A 60 -6.05 17.26 7.61
N THR A 61 -5.49 16.36 8.43
CA THR A 61 -4.05 16.36 8.71
C THR A 61 -3.25 15.96 7.47
N TYR A 62 -3.68 14.94 6.73
CA TYR A 62 -2.99 14.53 5.51
C TYR A 62 -3.14 15.54 4.37
N GLU A 63 -4.30 16.17 4.19
CA GLU A 63 -4.53 17.21 3.18
C GLU A 63 -3.58 18.39 3.39
N ARG A 64 -3.48 18.87 4.63
CA ARG A 64 -2.54 19.94 4.99
C ARG A 64 -1.09 19.54 4.74
N PHE A 65 -0.74 18.30 5.05
CA PHE A 65 0.61 17.77 4.81
C PHE A 65 0.93 17.69 3.31
N PHE A 66 0.02 17.11 2.52
CA PHE A 66 0.18 16.99 1.08
C PHE A 66 0.22 18.35 0.39
N ALA A 67 -0.62 19.31 0.79
CA ALA A 67 -0.58 20.67 0.26
C ALA A 67 0.76 21.38 0.54
N ALA A 68 1.33 21.16 1.73
CA ALA A 68 2.66 21.71 2.07
C ALA A 68 3.78 21.11 1.22
N ILE A 69 3.70 19.81 0.91
CA ILE A 69 4.65 19.14 0.02
C ILE A 69 4.46 19.62 -1.41
N GLU A 70 3.23 19.66 -1.91
CA GLU A 70 2.91 20.08 -3.28
C GLU A 70 3.52 21.45 -3.58
N GLY A 71 3.34 22.44 -2.70
CA GLY A 71 3.95 23.76 -2.83
C GLY A 71 5.48 23.79 -2.74
N SER A 72 6.12 22.70 -2.30
CA SER A 72 7.58 22.55 -2.22
C SER A 72 8.18 21.77 -3.40
N LEU A 73 7.34 21.10 -4.20
CA LEU A 73 7.76 20.32 -5.36
C LEU A 73 7.93 21.22 -6.59
N THR A 74 8.85 20.83 -7.47
CA THR A 74 9.10 21.54 -8.74
C THR A 74 8.51 20.83 -9.95
N GLN A 75 7.93 19.64 -9.76
CA GLN A 75 7.26 18.86 -10.79
C GLN A 75 6.04 18.18 -10.19
N ASP A 76 5.07 17.85 -11.04
CA ASP A 76 3.84 17.17 -10.66
C ASP A 76 4.11 15.74 -10.15
N VAL A 77 3.30 15.28 -9.21
CA VAL A 77 3.28 13.88 -8.77
C VAL A 77 2.39 13.08 -9.72
N GLY A 78 3.01 12.19 -10.49
CA GLY A 78 2.33 11.32 -11.46
C GLY A 78 1.68 10.11 -10.81
N SER A 79 2.29 9.58 -9.75
CA SER A 79 1.72 8.49 -8.98
C SER A 79 2.24 8.44 -7.55
N CYS A 80 1.45 7.86 -6.66
CA CYS A 80 1.79 7.68 -5.26
C CYS A 80 1.46 6.26 -4.81
N MET A 81 2.49 5.52 -4.41
CA MET A 81 2.33 4.25 -3.72
C MET A 81 2.04 4.49 -2.24
N MET A 82 0.97 3.92 -1.73
CA MET A 82 0.56 4.08 -0.33
C MET A 82 0.00 2.79 0.23
N ASP A 83 -0.17 2.73 1.55
CA ASP A 83 -0.95 1.68 2.19
C ASP A 83 -2.45 1.82 1.86
N PHE A 84 -3.30 1.02 2.52
CA PHE A 84 -4.74 0.98 2.28
C PHE A 84 -5.50 2.02 3.13
N GLU A 85 -4.82 3.00 3.74
CA GLU A 85 -5.48 3.98 4.60
C GLU A 85 -6.33 4.96 3.78
N TYR A 86 -7.66 4.83 3.91
CA TYR A 86 -8.63 5.63 3.16
C TYR A 86 -8.41 7.15 3.30
N ALA A 87 -8.07 7.62 4.50
CA ALA A 87 -7.85 9.04 4.77
C ALA A 87 -6.62 9.59 4.03
N VAL A 88 -5.53 8.81 3.94
CA VAL A 88 -4.32 9.18 3.18
C VAL A 88 -4.66 9.23 1.69
N ARG A 89 -5.35 8.19 1.18
CA ARG A 89 -5.77 8.14 -0.23
C ARG A 89 -6.61 9.34 -0.62
N LYS A 90 -7.65 9.66 0.17
CA LYS A 90 -8.54 10.79 -0.13
C LYS A 90 -7.85 12.13 -0.07
N ALA A 91 -6.95 12.31 0.89
CA ALA A 91 -6.16 13.53 0.97
C ALA A 91 -5.21 13.67 -0.24
N PHE A 92 -4.58 12.57 -0.66
CA PHE A 92 -3.74 12.57 -1.85
C PHE A 92 -4.55 12.88 -3.12
N GLU A 93 -5.67 12.21 -3.35
CA GLU A 93 -6.56 12.47 -4.49
C GLU A 93 -7.07 13.93 -4.50
N GLY A 94 -7.32 14.52 -3.32
CA GLY A 94 -7.79 15.89 -3.19
C GLY A 94 -6.73 16.95 -3.51
N VAL A 95 -5.46 16.69 -3.17
CA VAL A 95 -4.34 17.62 -3.43
C VAL A 95 -3.73 17.38 -4.81
N PHE A 96 -3.44 16.13 -5.14
CA PHE A 96 -2.78 15.71 -6.38
C PHE A 96 -3.79 15.08 -7.35
N GLY A 97 -4.82 15.83 -7.77
CA GLY A 97 -5.94 15.29 -8.55
C GLY A 97 -5.60 14.62 -9.90
N LYS A 98 -4.37 14.75 -10.39
CA LYS A 98 -3.85 14.05 -11.59
C LYS A 98 -3.04 12.79 -11.26
N GLY A 99 -2.60 12.64 -10.02
CA GLY A 99 -1.72 11.56 -9.60
C GLY A 99 -2.47 10.24 -9.46
N LYS A 100 -1.89 9.16 -10.01
CA LYS A 100 -2.44 7.80 -9.87
C LYS A 100 -2.14 7.24 -8.48
N VAL A 101 -3.15 6.69 -7.81
CA VAL A 101 -2.96 5.93 -6.57
C VAL A 101 -2.50 4.52 -6.90
N VAL A 102 -1.41 4.08 -6.29
CA VAL A 102 -0.91 2.70 -6.36
C VAL A 102 -0.99 2.11 -4.95
N LEU A 103 -1.70 1.00 -4.78
CA LEU A 103 -1.77 0.35 -3.47
C LEU A 103 -0.58 -0.58 -3.28
N CYS A 104 0.03 -0.51 -2.10
CA CYS A 104 1.27 -1.23 -1.82
C CYS A 104 1.02 -2.74 -1.69
N TYR A 105 1.56 -3.52 -2.64
CA TYR A 105 1.46 -4.98 -2.65
C TYR A 105 2.08 -5.63 -1.40
N PHE A 106 3.18 -5.07 -0.88
CA PHE A 106 3.79 -5.55 0.37
C PHE A 106 2.81 -5.48 1.56
N HIS A 107 2.11 -4.35 1.71
CA HIS A 107 1.10 -4.18 2.75
C HIS A 107 -0.13 -5.06 2.52
N PHE A 108 -0.52 -5.28 1.26
CA PHE A 108 -1.56 -6.25 0.91
C PHE A 108 -1.19 -7.67 1.40
N CYS A 109 -0.03 -8.18 1.00
CA CYS A 109 0.46 -9.50 1.42
C CYS A 109 0.53 -9.64 2.93
N GLN A 110 1.02 -8.60 3.62
CA GLN A 110 1.10 -8.60 5.07
C GLN A 110 -0.29 -8.68 5.73
N ASN A 111 -1.28 -7.96 5.20
CA ASN A 111 -2.65 -7.99 5.70
C ASN A 111 -3.32 -9.35 5.45
N ILE A 112 -3.16 -9.91 4.24
CA ILE A 112 -3.65 -11.25 3.92
C ILE A 112 -3.04 -12.28 4.86
N ARG A 113 -1.72 -12.28 5.03
CA ARG A 113 -1.02 -13.19 5.95
C ARG A 113 -1.58 -13.12 7.37
N ARG A 114 -1.71 -11.92 7.95
CA ARG A 114 -2.24 -11.76 9.33
C ARG A 114 -3.67 -12.28 9.44
N LYS A 115 -4.51 -12.00 8.45
CA LYS A 115 -5.90 -12.49 8.41
C LYS A 115 -5.93 -14.01 8.30
N PHE A 116 -5.15 -14.57 7.40
CA PHE A 116 -5.01 -16.02 7.18
C PHE A 116 -4.55 -16.73 8.47
N GLU A 117 -3.49 -16.25 9.12
CA GLU A 117 -3.01 -16.75 10.42
C GLU A 117 -4.08 -16.66 11.51
N SER A 118 -4.88 -15.58 11.55
CA SER A 118 -5.93 -15.39 12.55
C SER A 118 -7.12 -16.35 12.40
N LEU A 119 -7.35 -16.83 11.18
CA LEU A 119 -8.43 -17.75 10.82
C LEU A 119 -8.00 -19.21 11.03
N ILE A 120 -6.72 -19.52 10.82
CA ILE A 120 -6.11 -20.82 11.14
C ILE A 120 -5.90 -20.93 12.65
N ARG A 121 -7.00 -21.10 13.39
CA ARG A 121 -6.98 -21.26 14.85
C ARG A 121 -6.56 -22.65 15.31
N LYS A 122 -6.63 -23.65 14.43
CA LYS A 122 -6.34 -25.06 14.73
C LYS A 122 -5.47 -25.69 13.64
N PRO A 123 -4.49 -26.54 14.02
CA PRO A 123 -3.84 -27.44 13.09
C PRO A 123 -4.89 -28.26 12.35
N VAL A 124 -4.71 -28.44 11.04
CA VAL A 124 -5.53 -29.36 10.26
C VAL A 124 -5.19 -30.80 10.59
N ALA A 125 -6.17 -31.69 10.41
CA ALA A 125 -6.04 -33.10 10.73
C ALA A 125 -5.18 -33.87 9.70
N SER A 126 -5.03 -33.33 8.49
CA SER A 126 -4.38 -34.00 7.35
C SER A 126 -3.38 -33.11 6.62
N LYS A 127 -2.42 -33.73 5.92
CA LYS A 127 -1.44 -33.00 5.10
C LYS A 127 -2.09 -32.37 3.87
N GLU A 128 -3.12 -33.02 3.35
CA GLU A 128 -3.90 -32.60 2.20
C GLU A 128 -4.61 -31.26 2.48
N GLN A 129 -5.25 -31.14 3.65
CA GLN A 129 -5.85 -29.88 4.10
C GLN A 129 -4.82 -28.77 4.31
N GLN A 130 -3.60 -29.11 4.74
CA GLN A 130 -2.54 -28.12 4.92
C GLN A 130 -2.05 -27.58 3.57
N ALA A 131 -1.88 -28.47 2.59
CA ALA A 131 -1.50 -28.11 1.23
C ALA A 131 -2.57 -27.24 0.56
N LEU A 132 -3.85 -27.59 0.72
CA LEU A 132 -4.97 -26.79 0.20
C LEU A 132 -4.99 -25.36 0.77
N ARG A 133 -4.74 -25.22 2.08
CA ARG A 133 -4.63 -23.91 2.73
C ARG A 133 -3.48 -23.09 2.14
N GLU A 134 -2.32 -23.71 1.96
CA GLU A 134 -1.17 -23.04 1.36
C GLU A 134 -1.45 -22.60 -0.08
N GLU A 135 -2.10 -23.45 -0.87
CA GLU A 135 -2.54 -23.13 -2.24
C GLU A 135 -3.50 -21.92 -2.25
N VAL A 136 -4.56 -21.96 -1.45
CA VAL A 136 -5.54 -20.86 -1.34
C VAL A 136 -4.88 -19.56 -0.89
N TYR A 137 -3.92 -19.62 0.04
CA TYR A 137 -3.16 -18.45 0.46
C TYR A 137 -2.42 -17.80 -0.72
N TYR A 138 -1.70 -18.60 -1.52
CA TYR A 138 -0.96 -18.07 -2.67
C TYR A 138 -1.89 -17.60 -3.79
N ASP A 139 -3.03 -18.27 -4.01
CA ASP A 139 -4.01 -17.82 -4.98
C ASP A 139 -4.59 -16.45 -4.61
N ILE A 140 -4.91 -16.22 -3.33
CA ILE A 140 -5.36 -14.91 -2.84
C ILE A 140 -4.27 -13.84 -3.09
N LEU A 141 -3.00 -14.17 -2.88
CA LEU A 141 -1.91 -13.25 -3.16
C LEU A 141 -1.74 -12.95 -4.66
N ALA A 142 -2.18 -13.86 -5.54
CA ALA A 142 -2.09 -13.72 -6.98
C ALA A 142 -3.23 -12.87 -7.58
N LEU A 143 -4.37 -12.74 -6.91
CA LEU A 143 -5.55 -12.01 -7.41
C LEU A 143 -5.28 -10.60 -7.95
N PRO A 144 -4.45 -9.74 -7.31
CA PRO A 144 -4.21 -8.39 -7.80
C PRO A 144 -3.49 -8.33 -9.16
N PHE A 145 -2.94 -9.46 -9.64
CA PHE A 145 -2.28 -9.56 -10.94
C PHE A 145 -3.20 -10.06 -12.05
N LEU A 146 -4.44 -10.44 -11.73
CA LEU A 146 -5.43 -10.77 -12.74
C LEU A 146 -5.90 -9.50 -13.46
N PRO A 147 -6.26 -9.60 -14.75
CA PRO A 147 -7.11 -8.62 -15.41
C PRO A 147 -8.35 -8.33 -14.56
N LEU A 148 -8.77 -7.07 -14.52
CA LEU A 148 -9.85 -6.62 -13.63
C LEU A 148 -11.16 -7.41 -13.83
N ASP A 149 -11.45 -7.78 -15.07
CA ASP A 149 -12.62 -8.57 -15.48
C ASP A 149 -12.55 -10.05 -15.06
N LEU A 150 -11.39 -10.52 -14.59
CA LEU A 150 -11.19 -11.89 -14.11
C LEU A 150 -11.05 -11.98 -12.59
N VAL A 151 -11.03 -10.87 -11.86
CA VAL A 151 -10.84 -10.88 -10.40
C VAL A 151 -11.98 -11.62 -9.71
N ASP A 152 -13.24 -11.36 -10.08
CA ASP A 152 -14.40 -12.03 -9.48
C ASP A 152 -14.39 -13.54 -9.79
N LEU A 153 -14.04 -13.92 -11.03
CA LEU A 153 -13.90 -15.33 -11.40
C LEU A 153 -12.77 -16.02 -10.63
N GLY A 154 -11.65 -15.33 -10.44
CA GLY A 154 -10.53 -15.82 -9.63
C GLY A 154 -10.93 -16.02 -8.17
N MET A 155 -11.73 -15.09 -7.62
CA MET A 155 -12.30 -15.20 -6.28
C MET A 155 -13.23 -16.40 -6.16
N ASP A 156 -14.16 -16.58 -7.09
CA ASP A 156 -15.08 -17.72 -7.11
C ASP A 156 -14.32 -19.05 -7.18
N PHE A 157 -13.30 -19.13 -8.06
CA PHE A 157 -12.44 -20.30 -8.18
C PHE A 157 -11.71 -20.64 -6.87
N ILE A 158 -11.26 -19.64 -6.11
CA ILE A 158 -10.63 -19.85 -4.80
C ILE A 158 -11.66 -20.33 -3.78
N CYS A 159 -12.85 -19.74 -3.76
CA CYS A 159 -13.94 -20.13 -2.87
C CYS A 159 -14.37 -21.59 -3.09
N ASP A 160 -14.50 -22.02 -4.35
CA ASP A 160 -14.92 -23.37 -4.71
C ASP A 160 -13.93 -24.46 -4.26
N LYS A 161 -12.64 -24.11 -4.06
CA LYS A 161 -11.63 -25.01 -3.51
C LYS A 161 -11.86 -25.31 -2.03
N LEU A 162 -12.50 -24.41 -1.30
CA LEU A 162 -12.75 -24.58 0.13
C LEU A 162 -14.02 -25.42 0.34
N SER A 163 -13.92 -26.48 1.15
CA SER A 163 -15.05 -27.33 1.52
C SER A 163 -15.14 -27.51 3.03
N GLY A 164 -16.34 -27.75 3.56
CA GLY A 164 -16.56 -28.07 4.98
C GLY A 164 -16.18 -26.94 5.95
N ASP A 165 -15.44 -27.27 7.03
CA ASP A 165 -15.03 -26.32 8.08
C ASP A 165 -14.06 -25.21 7.58
N ASP A 166 -13.55 -25.32 6.36
CA ASP A 166 -12.67 -24.32 5.75
C ASP A 166 -13.45 -23.16 5.10
N VAL A 167 -14.79 -23.16 5.10
CA VAL A 167 -15.60 -22.02 4.60
C VAL A 167 -15.43 -20.75 5.46
N VAL A 168 -14.85 -20.86 6.67
CA VAL A 168 -14.63 -19.73 7.59
C VAL A 168 -13.53 -18.76 7.12
N PHE A 169 -12.87 -19.02 5.98
CA PHE A 169 -11.83 -18.13 5.44
C PHE A 169 -12.35 -16.81 4.87
N PHE A 170 -13.65 -16.72 4.55
CA PHE A 170 -14.29 -15.56 3.93
C PHE A 170 -15.43 -15.00 4.80
#